data_AF-A0AA88DKE3-F1
#
_entry.id   AF-A0AA88DKE3-F1
#
_cell.length_a   1.000
_cell.length_b   1.000
_cell.length_c   1.000
_cell.angle_alpha   90.00
_cell.angle_beta   90.00
_cell.angle_gamma   90.00
#
_symmetry.space_group_name_H-M   'P 1'
#
loop_
_entity.id
_entity.type
_entity.pdbx_description
1 polymer ?
#
loop_
_entity_poly.entity_id
_entity_poly.type
_entity_poly.pdbx_seq_one_letter_code
_entity_poly.pdbx_strand_id
1 'polypeptide(L)'
;MAHLILTPIAGRIIGSLGSAAVREISSLWGVNDELDELEDTMSAIKDVLLDAEEKQLHSHQVRNWLQRLGVAVHIADDLMDEFKTEALRRQLMSGNELSKQVLPCHEY
;
A
#
# COMPACT_ATOMS: atom_id res chain seq x y z
N MET A 1 4.31 16.03 22.31
CA MET A 1 4.75 16.28 20.94
C MET A 1 4.32 15.07 20.11
N ALA A 2 3.31 15.22 19.26
CA ALA A 2 2.90 14.13 18.38
C ALA A 2 3.79 14.19 17.14
N HIS A 3 4.75 13.26 17.03
CA HIS A 3 5.47 13.08 15.78
C HIS A 3 4.47 12.64 14.73
N LEU A 4 4.41 13.37 13.62
CA LEU A 4 3.47 13.13 12.53
C LEU A 4 3.93 11.88 11.75
N ILE A 5 3.69 10.68 12.29
CA ILE A 5 4.02 9.40 11.63
C ILE A 5 3.21 9.21 10.33
N LEU A 6 2.16 10.03 10.12
CA LEU A 6 1.30 9.95 8.95
C LEU A 6 1.99 10.30 7.64
N THR A 7 2.91 11.29 7.61
CA THR A 7 3.60 11.65 6.36
C THR A 7 4.49 10.51 5.84
N PRO A 8 5.33 9.88 6.68
CA PRO A 8 6.04 8.66 6.28
C PRO A 8 5.14 7.52 5.82
N ILE A 9 4.00 7.30 6.49
CA ILE A 9 3.05 6.24 6.10
C ILE A 9 2.41 6.55 4.74
N ALA A 10 1.94 7.77 4.52
CA ALA A 10 1.41 8.20 3.22
C ALA A 10 2.43 7.96 2.10
N GLY A 11 3.70 8.27 2.36
CA GLY A 11 4.79 7.95 1.43
C GLY A 11 4.97 6.45 1.17
N ARG A 12 4.84 5.60 2.19
CA ARG A 12 4.88 4.13 2.03
C ARG A 12 3.72 3.61 1.19
N ILE A 13 2.51 4.12 1.40
CA ILE A 13 1.32 3.74 0.63
C ILE A 13 1.51 4.10 -0.84
N ILE A 14 1.91 5.33 -1.15
CA ILE A 14 2.21 5.77 -2.53
C ILE A 14 3.26 4.87 -3.17
N GLY A 15 4.37 4.60 -2.46
CA GLY A 15 5.41 3.70 -2.97
C GLY A 15 4.92 2.27 -3.20
N SER A 16 3.98 1.79 -2.37
CA SER A 16 3.34 0.49 -2.54
C SER A 16 2.41 0.47 -3.74
N LEU A 17 1.61 1.52 -3.94
CA LEU A 17 0.68 1.66 -5.07
C LEU A 17 1.44 1.64 -6.40
N GLY A 18 2.59 2.32 -6.48
CA GLY A 18 3.46 2.28 -7.66
C GLY A 18 4.26 0.98 -7.84
N SER A 19 4.17 0.01 -6.91
CA SER A 19 4.98 -1.21 -6.99
C SER A 19 4.48 -2.19 -8.04
N ALA A 20 5.41 -2.87 -8.71
CA ALA A 20 5.08 -3.85 -9.76
C ALA A 20 4.17 -4.98 -9.24
N ALA A 21 4.39 -5.44 -8.01
CA ALA A 21 3.60 -6.50 -7.39
C ALA A 21 2.12 -6.08 -7.20
N VAL A 22 1.88 -4.85 -6.74
CA VAL A 22 0.52 -4.31 -6.60
C VAL A 22 -0.13 -4.12 -7.96
N ARG A 23 0.62 -3.57 -8.93
CA ARG A 23 0.13 -3.31 -10.30
C ARG A 23 -0.27 -4.58 -11.05
N GLU A 24 0.46 -5.67 -10.83
CA GLU A 24 0.14 -6.97 -11.41
C GLU A 24 -1.18 -7.51 -10.86
N ILE A 25 -1.36 -7.49 -9.53
CA ILE A 25 -2.60 -7.96 -8.91
C ILE A 25 -3.78 -7.07 -9.28
N SER A 26 -3.60 -5.75 -9.24
CA SER A 26 -4.68 -4.82 -9.56
C SER A 26 -5.20 -5.03 -10.97
N SER A 27 -4.31 -5.34 -11.92
CA SER A 27 -4.72 -5.73 -13.27
C SER A 27 -5.47 -7.06 -13.32
N LEU A 28 -5.09 -8.04 -12.49
CA LEU A 28 -5.81 -9.33 -12.42
C LEU A 28 -7.20 -9.18 -11.78
N TRP A 29 -7.36 -8.25 -10.85
CA TRP A 29 -8.63 -7.97 -10.17
C TRP A 29 -9.48 -6.91 -10.85
N GLY A 30 -8.92 -6.18 -11.82
CA GLY A 30 -9.61 -5.12 -12.54
C GLY A 30 -9.86 -3.87 -11.70
N VAL A 31 -8.94 -3.53 -10.78
CA VAL A 31 -9.06 -2.41 -9.84
C VAL A 31 -8.00 -1.31 -10.06
N ASN A 32 -7.50 -1.18 -11.29
CA ASN A 32 -6.41 -0.23 -11.58
C ASN A 32 -6.85 1.22 -11.37
N ASP A 33 -8.04 1.59 -11.85
CA ASP A 33 -8.54 2.95 -11.79
C ASP A 33 -8.74 3.38 -10.32
N GLU A 34 -9.24 2.49 -9.46
CA GLU A 34 -9.41 2.74 -8.03
C GLU A 34 -8.08 2.90 -7.30
N LEU A 35 -7.04 2.15 -7.70
CA LEU A 35 -5.70 2.32 -7.11
C LEU A 35 -5.01 3.61 -7.58
N ASP A 36 -5.25 4.03 -8.82
CA ASP A 36 -4.76 5.32 -9.32
C ASP A 36 -5.45 6.49 -8.59
N GLU A 37 -6.77 6.41 -8.39
CA GLU A 37 -7.51 7.39 -7.58
C GLU A 37 -7.01 7.43 -6.13
N LEU A 38 -6.68 6.27 -5.54
CA LEU A 38 -6.11 6.20 -4.20
C LEU A 38 -4.71 6.81 -4.13
N GLU A 39 -3.89 6.62 -5.16
CA GLU A 39 -2.53 7.20 -5.26
C GLU A 39 -2.58 8.74 -5.33
N ASP A 40 -3.47 9.27 -6.16
CA ASP A 40 -3.72 10.71 -6.28
C ASP A 40 -4.23 11.30 -4.96
N THR A 41 -5.21 10.63 -4.35
CA THR A 41 -5.78 11.04 -3.06
C THR A 41 -4.72 11.02 -1.95
N MET A 42 -3.88 9.98 -1.90
CA MET A 42 -2.84 9.86 -0.89
C MET A 42 -1.74 10.90 -1.09
N SER A 43 -1.43 11.26 -2.34
CA SER A 43 -0.50 12.34 -2.67
C SER A 43 -1.02 13.69 -2.16
N ALA A 44 -2.28 14.01 -2.40
CA ALA A 44 -2.92 15.21 -1.86
C ALA A 44 -2.94 15.21 -0.32
N ILE A 45 -3.21 14.07 0.31
CA ILE A 45 -3.16 13.91 1.77
C ILE A 45 -1.75 14.18 2.29
N LYS A 46 -0.72 13.65 1.64
CA LYS A 46 0.68 13.85 2.04
C LYS A 46 1.06 15.33 2.01
N ASP A 47 0.64 16.07 0.99
CA ASP A 47 0.89 17.52 0.90
C ASP A 47 0.18 18.28 2.03
N VAL A 48 -1.09 17.94 2.31
CA VAL A 48 -1.84 18.53 3.43
C VAL A 48 -1.21 18.19 4.79
N LEU A 49 -0.65 16.99 4.95
CA LEU A 49 0.06 16.59 6.17
C LEU A 49 1.34 17.40 6.38
N LEU A 50 2.10 17.68 5.31
CA LEU A 50 3.28 18.56 5.37
C LEU A 50 2.89 19.97 5.81
N ASP A 51 1.84 20.53 5.24
CA ASP A 51 1.34 21.87 5.60
C ASP A 51 0.75 21.95 7.03
N ALA A 52 0.35 20.81 7.58
CA ALA A 52 -0.26 20.70 8.91
C ALA A 52 0.76 20.48 10.04
N GLU A 53 1.99 20.09 9.72
CA GLU A 53 3.03 19.72 10.70
C GLU A 53 3.35 20.86 11.68
N GLU A 54 3.48 22.08 11.18
CA GLU A 54 3.74 23.26 12.02
C GLU A 54 2.46 23.72 12.74
N LYS A 55 1.31 23.60 12.08
CA LYS A 55 0.01 24.10 12.59
C LYS A 55 -0.55 23.24 13.73
N GLN A 56 -0.22 21.96 13.79
CA GLN A 56 -0.72 21.06 14.84
C GLN A 56 -0.21 21.41 16.25
N LEU A 57 0.91 22.12 16.35
CA LEU A 57 1.48 22.55 17.64
C LEU A 57 0.64 23.63 18.30
N HIS A 58 -0.13 24.38 17.51
CA HIS A 58 -0.82 25.60 17.96
C HIS A 58 -2.34 25.56 17.74
N SER A 59 -2.85 24.55 17.02
CA SER A 59 -4.29 24.42 16.75
C SER A 59 -4.85 23.07 17.21
N HIS A 60 -5.74 23.13 18.21
CA HIS A 60 -6.49 21.96 18.68
C HIS A 60 -7.40 21.38 17.60
N GLN A 61 -7.98 22.22 16.75
CA GLN A 61 -8.78 21.77 15.61
C GLN A 61 -7.91 20.97 14.64
N VAL A 62 -6.69 21.44 14.37
CA VAL A 62 -5.74 20.75 13.49
C VAL A 62 -5.39 19.38 14.03
N ARG A 63 -5.06 19.30 15.32
CA ARG A 63 -4.74 18.05 15.98
C ARG A 63 -5.91 17.04 15.95
N ASN A 64 -7.15 17.50 16.12
CA ASN A 64 -8.32 16.63 16.13
C ASN A 64 -8.57 15.99 14.74
N TRP A 65 -8.55 16.79 13.67
CA TRP A 65 -8.76 16.20 12.33
C TRP A 65 -7.58 15.31 11.90
N LEU A 66 -6.34 15.65 12.26
CA LEU A 66 -5.17 14.80 12.01
C LEU A 66 -5.30 13.43 12.70
N GLN A 67 -5.82 13.38 13.92
CA GLN A 67 -6.07 12.13 14.62
C GLN A 67 -7.08 11.25 13.87
N ARG A 68 -8.15 11.86 13.34
CA ARG A 68 -9.15 11.15 12.53
C ARG A 68 -8.60 10.68 11.19
N LEU A 69 -7.82 11.53 10.53
CA LEU A 69 -7.13 11.17 9.29
C LEU A 69 -6.17 10.00 9.52
N GLY A 70 -5.48 9.97 10.66
CA GLY A 70 -4.55 8.91 10.98
C GLY A 70 -5.19 7.52 10.97
N VAL A 71 -6.42 7.39 11.44
CA VAL A 71 -7.16 6.12 11.36
C VAL A 71 -7.34 5.67 9.91
N ALA A 72 -7.74 6.58 9.02
CA ALA A 72 -7.93 6.25 7.60
C ALA A 72 -6.62 5.90 6.89
N VAL A 73 -5.54 6.65 7.16
CA VAL A 73 -4.21 6.39 6.59
C VAL A 73 -3.68 5.03 7.04
N HIS A 74 -3.87 4.64 8.30
CA HIS A 74 -3.47 3.32 8.78
C HIS A 74 -4.26 2.19 8.13
N ILE A 75 -5.58 2.34 7.95
CA ILE A 75 -6.40 1.34 7.24
C ILE A 75 -5.90 1.16 5.80
N ALA A 76 -5.53 2.24 5.12
CA ALA A 76 -4.96 2.17 3.78
C ALA A 76 -3.59 1.47 3.76
N ASP A 77 -2.73 1.72 4.76
CA ASP A 77 -1.43 1.03 4.88
C ASP A 77 -1.59 -0.48 5.10
N ASP A 78 -2.51 -0.87 5.99
CA ASP A 78 -2.84 -2.27 6.26
C ASP A 78 -3.35 -2.97 4.98
N LEU A 79 -4.25 -2.31 4.23
CA LEU A 79 -4.74 -2.81 2.95
C LEU A 79 -3.61 -3.02 1.93
N MET A 80 -2.64 -2.10 1.86
CA MET A 80 -1.51 -2.25 0.94
C MET A 80 -0.64 -3.47 1.28
N ASP A 81 -0.51 -3.81 2.56
CA ASP A 81 0.23 -5.00 2.98
C ASP A 81 -0.54 -6.31 2.65
N GLU A 82 -1.87 -6.28 2.64
CA GLU A 82 -2.69 -7.40 2.14
C GLU A 82 -2.48 -7.64 0.64
N PHE A 83 -2.44 -6.58 -0.18
CA PHE A 83 -2.10 -6.68 -1.60
C PHE A 83 -0.73 -7.32 -1.80
N LYS A 84 0.31 -6.85 -1.09
CA LYS A 84 1.65 -7.44 -1.19
C LYS A 84 1.67 -8.90 -0.81
N THR A 85 0.96 -9.27 0.26
CA THR A 85 0.86 -10.65 0.73
C THR A 85 0.24 -11.55 -0.33
N GLU A 86 -0.85 -11.09 -0.96
CA GLU A 86 -1.48 -11.82 -2.04
C GLU A 86 -0.59 -11.93 -3.28
N ALA A 87 0.21 -10.90 -3.59
CA ALA A 87 1.15 -10.91 -4.71
C ALA A 87 2.16 -12.03 -4.51
N LEU A 88 2.76 -12.06 -3.32
CA LEU A 88 3.73 -13.08 -2.94
C LEU A 88 3.10 -14.46 -2.96
N ARG A 89 1.88 -14.62 -2.46
CA ARG A 89 1.16 -15.90 -2.49
C ARG A 89 0.98 -16.40 -3.92
N ARG A 90 0.58 -15.52 -4.84
CA ARG A 90 0.39 -15.87 -6.26
C ARG A 90 1.71 -16.22 -6.94
N GLN A 91 2.77 -15.45 -6.70
CA GLN A 91 4.11 -15.76 -7.22
C GLN A 91 4.58 -17.15 -6.77
N LEU A 92 4.35 -17.51 -5.50
CA LEU A 92 4.68 -18.84 -4.99
C LEU A 92 3.86 -19.95 -5.64
N MET A 93 2.57 -19.72 -5.89
CA MET A 93 1.72 -20.72 -6.57
C MET A 93 2.14 -20.92 -8.03
N SER A 94 2.42 -19.85 -8.77
CA SER A 94 2.89 -19.92 -10.16
C SER A 94 4.30 -20.52 -10.27
N GLY A 95 5.19 -20.23 -9.31
CA GLY A 95 6.55 -20.80 -9.27
C GLY A 95 6.56 -22.29 -8.94
N ASN A 96 5.59 -22.79 -8.17
CA ASN A 96 5.52 -24.19 -7.77
C ASN A 96 4.85 -25.10 -8.82
N GLU A 97 4.29 -24.55 -9.91
CA GLU A 97 3.87 -25.35 -11.07
C GLU A 97 5.05 -25.73 -11.98
N LEU A 98 6.15 -24.98 -11.96
CA LEU A 98 7.35 -25.29 -12.73
C LEU A 98 8.22 -26.41 -12.12
N SER A 99 8.01 -26.75 -10.85
CA SER A 99 8.69 -27.86 -10.15
C SER A 99 7.98 -29.20 -10.28
N LYS A 100 6.82 -29.27 -10.97
CA LYS A 100 6.06 -30.50 -11.22
C LYS A 100 6.31 -31.16 -12.58
N GLN A 101 7.30 -30.71 -13.35
CA GLN A 101 7.79 -31.51 -14.47
C GLN A 101 8.51 -32.74 -13.91
N VAL A 102 7.73 -33.80 -13.70
CA VAL A 102 8.18 -35.16 -13.40
C VAL A 102 9.29 -35.51 -14.38
N LEU A 103 10.51 -35.67 -13.84
CA LEU A 103 11.60 -36.31 -14.57
C LEU A 103 11.10 -37.67 -15.07
N PRO A 104 11.14 -37.97 -16.38
CA PRO A 104 10.83 -39.31 -16.84
C PRO A 104 11.90 -40.24 -16.25
N CYS A 105 11.50 -41.17 -15.39
CA CYS A 105 12.34 -42.28 -15.01
C CYS A 105 12.71 -43.04 -16.29
N HIS A 106 13.95 -42.86 -16.75
CA HIS A 106 14.53 -43.77 -17.72
C HIS A 106 14.82 -45.08 -16.98
N GLU A 107 13.99 -46.08 -17.20
CA GLU A 107 14.33 -47.47 -16.90
C GLU A 107 15.41 -47.94 -17.90
N TYR A 108 16.53 -48.39 -17.36
CA TYR A 108 17.50 -49.28 -18.02
C TYR A 108 17.83 -50.42 -17.07
#